data_AF-A0A949FII4-F1
#
_entry.id   AF-A0A949FII4-F1
#
_cell.length_a   1.000
_cell.length_b   1.000
_cell.length_c   1.000
_cell.angle_alpha   90.00
_cell.angle_beta   90.00
_cell.angle_gamma   90.00
#
_symmetry.space_group_name_H-M   'P 1'
#
loop_
_entity.id
_entity.type
_entity.pdbx_description
1 polymer ?
#
loop_
_entity_poly.entity_id
_entity_poly.type
_entity_poly.pdbx_seq_one_letter_code
_entity_poly.pdbx_strand_id
1 'polypeptide(L)'
;MEKRLYNFSPGPAVLPLPVLERIRDEILCLPGAGASVMEISHRSKQFIAIQEAAKQRLIRLLNIPSDYDVLFLQGGARLQFSMVPMNLLRGQAGPAQYVLTGSWGKYALAEATKEGATEVVFDAAATQYDRLPSAGELKLSSKAAYVHITSNETIQGVQFQSDLPSPAPLVCDCSS
;
A
#
# COMPACT_ATOMS: atom_id res chain seq x y z
N MET A 1 2.78 -4.64 38.66
CA MET A 1 2.26 -4.98 37.33
C MET A 1 2.52 -3.80 36.42
N GLU A 2 3.20 -4.01 35.30
CA GLU A 2 3.35 -2.97 34.28
C GLU A 2 2.00 -2.77 33.57
N LYS A 3 1.63 -1.52 33.29
CA LYS A 3 0.40 -1.18 32.56
C LYS A 3 0.76 -0.93 31.10
N ARG A 4 0.00 -1.52 30.17
CA ARG A 4 0.16 -1.25 28.73
C ARG A 4 -0.10 0.25 28.47
N LEU A 5 0.88 0.92 27.87
CA LEU A 5 0.81 2.35 27.54
C LEU A 5 0.01 2.59 26.26
N TYR A 6 -0.48 3.82 26.09
CA TYR A 6 -0.98 4.30 24.81
C TYR A 6 0.20 4.58 23.88
N ASN A 7 0.22 3.93 22.72
CA ASN A 7 1.27 4.11 21.72
C ASN A 7 0.65 4.77 20.47
N PHE A 8 1.11 5.99 20.18
CA PHE A 8 0.68 6.81 19.03
C PHE A 8 1.68 6.76 17.86
N SER A 9 2.51 5.72 17.80
CA SER A 9 3.47 5.50 16.72
C SER A 9 2.78 5.47 15.34
N PRO A 10 3.28 6.23 14.34
CA PRO A 10 2.77 6.22 12.97
C PRO A 10 3.27 5.00 12.17
N GLY A 11 4.18 4.20 12.72
CA GLY A 11 4.76 3.03 12.04
C GLY A 11 6.05 2.55 12.73
N PRO A 12 6.16 1.28 13.16
CA PRO A 12 5.08 0.27 13.20
C PRO A 12 3.93 0.68 14.13
N ALA A 13 2.70 0.38 13.70
CA ALA A 13 1.48 0.71 14.44
C ALA A 13 1.19 -0.32 15.55
N VAL A 14 0.25 0.02 16.43
CA VAL A 14 -0.20 -0.86 17.52
C VAL A 14 -0.93 -2.08 16.96
N LEU A 15 -0.48 -3.27 17.35
CA LEU A 15 -1.23 -4.50 17.11
C LEU A 15 -2.35 -4.70 18.15
N PRO A 16 -3.54 -5.17 17.72
CA PRO A 16 -4.61 -5.58 18.64
C PRO A 16 -4.11 -6.61 19.66
N LEU A 17 -4.51 -6.46 20.93
CA LEU A 17 -4.10 -7.38 22.01
C LEU A 17 -4.35 -8.86 21.68
N PRO A 18 -5.53 -9.25 21.13
CA PRO A 18 -5.79 -10.66 20.85
C PRO A 18 -4.83 -11.28 19.82
N VAL A 19 -4.26 -10.46 18.92
CA VAL A 19 -3.25 -10.92 17.95
C VAL A 19 -1.95 -11.27 18.67
N LEU A 20 -1.50 -10.42 19.58
CA LEU A 20 -0.28 -10.65 20.36
C LEU A 20 -0.41 -11.85 21.29
N GLU A 21 -1.55 -12.00 21.96
CA GLU A 21 -1.85 -13.14 22.83
C GLU A 21 -1.83 -14.45 22.05
N ARG A 22 -2.46 -14.48 20.87
CA ARG A 22 -2.44 -15.66 20.01
C ARG A 22 -1.04 -16.01 19.52
N ILE A 23 -0.25 -15.02 19.11
CA ILE A 23 1.16 -15.24 18.72
C ILE A 23 1.92 -15.82 19.91
N ARG A 24 1.83 -15.22 21.11
CA ARG A 24 2.49 -15.72 22.33
C ARG A 24 2.16 -17.20 22.57
N ASP A 25 0.89 -17.57 22.43
CA ASP A 25 0.42 -18.91 22.75
C ASP A 25 0.80 -19.96 21.68
N GLU A 26 0.95 -19.55 20.42
CA GLU A 26 1.18 -20.47 19.28
C GLU A 26 2.61 -20.43 18.69
N ILE A 27 3.47 -19.46 19.07
CA ILE A 27 4.76 -19.23 18.40
C ILE A 27 5.73 -20.41 18.50
N LEU A 28 5.73 -21.14 19.63
CA LEU A 28 6.63 -22.27 19.86
C LEU A 28 6.16 -23.54 19.13
N CYS A 29 4.85 -23.71 18.99
CA CYS A 29 4.26 -24.87 18.35
C CYS A 29 2.91 -24.48 17.74
N LEU A 30 2.91 -24.28 16.42
CA LEU A 30 1.70 -23.96 15.70
C LEU A 30 0.73 -25.15 15.78
N PRO A 31 -0.54 -24.94 16.17
CA PRO A 31 -1.52 -26.01 16.28
C PRO A 31 -1.62 -26.85 14.99
N GLY A 32 -1.42 -28.16 15.12
CA GLY A 32 -1.46 -29.11 14.00
C GLY A 32 -0.20 -29.19 13.12
N ALA A 33 0.82 -28.36 13.39
CA ALA A 33 2.12 -28.41 12.71
C ALA A 33 3.19 -29.16 13.53
N GLY A 34 3.08 -29.15 14.86
CA GLY A 34 4.07 -29.78 15.74
C GLY A 34 5.43 -29.07 15.78
N ALA A 35 5.50 -27.85 15.23
CA ALA A 35 6.69 -27.00 15.15
C ALA A 35 6.27 -25.52 15.07
N SER A 36 7.21 -24.60 15.24
CA SER A 36 6.93 -23.16 15.07
C SER A 36 6.56 -22.82 13.62
N VAL A 37 5.73 -21.80 13.43
CA VAL A 37 5.48 -21.22 12.09
C VAL A 37 6.76 -20.72 11.42
N MET A 38 7.81 -20.41 12.21
CA MET A 38 9.11 -19.98 11.71
C MET A 38 9.99 -21.13 11.20
N GLU A 39 9.64 -22.38 11.50
CA GLU A 39 10.44 -23.58 11.18
C GLU A 39 9.81 -24.43 10.07
N ILE A 40 8.52 -24.24 9.80
CA ILE A 40 7.82 -25.00 8.76
C ILE A 40 8.13 -24.48 7.36
N SER A 41 8.20 -25.39 6.39
CA SER A 41 8.38 -25.04 4.99
C SER A 41 7.23 -24.17 4.48
N HIS A 42 7.54 -23.14 3.69
CA HIS A 42 6.54 -22.35 2.95
C HIS A 42 5.71 -23.18 1.95
N ARG A 43 6.15 -24.42 1.65
CA ARG A 43 5.42 -25.37 0.79
C ARG A 43 4.65 -26.42 1.59
N SER A 44 4.73 -26.40 2.92
CA SER A 44 3.97 -27.32 3.76
C SER A 44 2.47 -27.04 3.63
N LYS A 45 1.64 -28.07 3.82
CA LYS A 45 0.18 -27.91 3.81
C LYS A 45 -0.29 -26.88 4.84
N GLN A 46 0.39 -26.83 5.99
CA GLN A 46 0.12 -25.91 7.07
C GLN A 46 0.40 -24.45 6.66
N PHE A 47 1.56 -24.16 6.08
CA PHE A 47 1.87 -22.79 5.66
C PHE A 47 0.99 -22.31 4.49
N ILE A 48 0.72 -23.18 3.51
CA ILE A 48 -0.19 -22.87 2.40
C ILE A 48 -1.58 -22.52 2.92
N ALA A 49 -2.08 -23.26 3.92
CA ALA A 49 -3.37 -22.96 4.54
C ALA A 49 -3.38 -21.59 5.24
N ILE A 50 -2.29 -21.18 5.89
CA ILE A 50 -2.15 -19.84 6.49
C ILE A 50 -2.21 -18.76 5.39
N GLN A 51 -1.42 -18.93 4.33
CA GLN A 51 -1.34 -17.96 3.23
C GLN A 51 -2.70 -17.81 2.53
N GLU A 52 -3.37 -18.92 2.23
CA GLU A 52 -4.68 -18.90 1.58
C GLU A 52 -5.73 -18.28 2.50
N ALA A 53 -5.74 -18.63 3.79
CA ALA A 53 -6.66 -18.00 4.75
C ALA A 53 -6.41 -16.49 4.88
N ALA A 54 -5.16 -16.03 4.81
CA ALA A 54 -4.83 -14.61 4.79
C ALA A 54 -5.33 -13.92 3.51
N LYS A 55 -5.10 -14.52 2.33
CA LYS A 55 -5.61 -14.04 1.03
C LYS A 55 -7.13 -13.90 1.05
N GLN A 56 -7.85 -14.95 1.46
CA GLN A 56 -9.31 -14.96 1.50
C GLN A 56 -9.88 -13.97 2.52
N ARG A 57 -9.20 -13.75 3.65
CA ARG A 57 -9.61 -12.72 4.62
C ARG A 57 -9.49 -11.32 4.03
N LEU A 58 -8.42 -11.02 3.29
CA LEU A 58 -8.26 -9.74 2.60
C LEU A 58 -9.34 -9.54 1.54
N ILE A 59 -9.57 -10.54 0.68
CA ILE A 59 -10.59 -10.49 -0.37
C ILE A 59 -11.97 -10.18 0.24
N ARG A 60 -12.36 -10.90 1.30
CA ARG A 60 -13.64 -10.66 1.97
C ARG A 60 -13.70 -9.31 2.67
N LEU A 61 -12.63 -8.90 3.36
CA LEU A 61 -12.61 -7.66 4.14
C LEU A 61 -12.74 -6.42 3.25
N LEU A 62 -12.04 -6.42 2.11
CA LEU A 62 -11.99 -5.29 1.18
C LEU A 62 -12.96 -5.46 0.00
N ASN A 63 -13.73 -6.56 -0.02
CA ASN A 63 -14.62 -6.92 -1.13
C ASN A 63 -13.92 -6.90 -2.50
N ILE A 64 -12.73 -7.51 -2.57
CA ILE A 64 -11.90 -7.54 -3.78
C ILE A 64 -12.58 -8.40 -4.83
N PRO A 65 -12.87 -7.88 -6.04
CA PRO A 65 -13.52 -8.66 -7.09
C PRO A 65 -12.57 -9.69 -7.71
N SER A 66 -13.14 -10.69 -8.39
CA SER A 66 -12.42 -11.88 -8.85
C SER A 66 -11.42 -11.62 -9.99
N ASP A 67 -11.48 -10.44 -10.60
CA ASP A 67 -10.57 -9.97 -11.64
C ASP A 67 -9.32 -9.26 -11.07
N TYR A 68 -9.15 -9.25 -9.75
CA TYR A 68 -7.95 -8.78 -9.06
C TYR A 68 -7.21 -9.92 -8.36
N ASP A 69 -5.88 -9.79 -8.29
CA ASP A 69 -5.02 -10.68 -7.54
C ASP A 69 -4.45 -10.02 -6.27
N VAL A 70 -4.15 -10.85 -5.28
CA VAL A 70 -3.54 -10.42 -4.01
C VAL A 70 -2.13 -11.02 -3.91
N LEU A 71 -1.13 -10.14 -3.75
CA LEU A 71 0.27 -10.50 -3.65
C LEU A 71 0.81 -10.17 -2.25
N PHE A 72 1.57 -11.10 -1.67
CA PHE A 72 2.33 -10.88 -0.43
C PHE A 72 3.81 -10.74 -0.76
N LEU A 73 4.31 -9.50 -0.74
CA LEU A 73 5.66 -9.16 -1.19
C LEU A 73 6.53 -8.59 -0.06
N GLN A 74 7.84 -8.80 -0.17
CA GLN A 74 8.84 -8.17 0.71
C GLN A 74 9.27 -6.80 0.16
N GLY A 75 10.07 -6.06 0.92
CA GLY A 75 10.65 -4.77 0.51
C GLY A 75 9.79 -3.53 0.83
N GLY A 76 8.56 -3.72 1.30
CA GLY A 76 7.66 -2.64 1.70
C GLY A 76 7.22 -1.73 0.54
N ALA A 77 6.44 -0.69 0.85
CA ALA A 77 5.93 0.27 -0.14
C ALA A 77 7.03 0.95 -0.95
N ARG A 78 8.19 1.22 -0.31
CA ARG A 78 9.36 1.82 -0.99
C ARG A 78 9.87 0.98 -2.16
N LEU A 79 9.84 -0.34 -2.07
CA LEU A 79 10.19 -1.18 -3.22
C LEU A 79 9.11 -1.12 -4.31
N GLN A 80 7.84 -1.01 -3.92
CA GLN A 80 6.73 -0.91 -4.87
C GLN A 80 6.75 0.40 -5.66
N PHE A 81 7.26 1.49 -5.07
CA PHE A 81 7.51 2.75 -5.79
C PHE A 81 8.39 2.57 -7.03
N SER A 82 9.30 1.58 -7.02
CA SER A 82 10.08 1.20 -8.20
C SER A 82 9.41 0.08 -9.02
N MET A 83 8.86 -0.97 -8.36
CA MET A 83 8.30 -2.12 -9.10
C MET A 83 7.06 -1.77 -9.92
N VAL A 84 6.21 -0.87 -9.45
CA VAL A 84 5.02 -0.42 -10.20
C VAL A 84 5.42 0.21 -11.54
N PRO A 85 6.25 1.26 -11.60
CA PRO A 85 6.66 1.85 -12.87
C PRO A 85 7.49 0.90 -13.74
N MET A 86 8.29 0.00 -13.15
CA MET A 86 8.98 -1.05 -13.92
C MET A 86 8.02 -1.93 -14.73
N ASN A 87 6.82 -2.20 -14.22
CA ASN A 87 5.83 -3.05 -14.88
C ASN A 87 4.80 -2.25 -15.70
N LEU A 88 4.42 -1.05 -15.25
CA LEU A 88 3.30 -0.30 -15.83
C LEU A 88 3.75 0.90 -16.67
N LEU A 89 4.97 1.41 -16.51
CA LEU A 89 5.45 2.62 -17.22
C LEU A 89 6.47 2.32 -18.31
N ARG A 90 7.42 1.40 -18.07
CA ARG A 90 8.47 1.08 -19.05
C ARG A 90 7.86 0.66 -20.40
N GLY A 91 8.28 1.34 -21.46
CA GLY A 91 7.82 1.07 -22.83
C GLY A 91 6.43 1.62 -23.17
N GLN A 92 5.76 2.32 -22.24
CA GLN A 92 4.51 3.03 -22.54
C GLN A 92 4.79 4.35 -23.27
N ALA A 93 3.88 4.73 -24.16
CA ALA A 93 3.95 6.01 -24.87
C ALA A 93 3.50 7.18 -23.99
N GLY A 94 2.56 6.93 -23.07
CA GLY A 94 2.03 7.93 -22.15
C GLY A 94 2.78 8.00 -20.82
N PRO A 95 2.74 9.14 -20.13
CA PRO A 95 3.42 9.29 -18.84
C PRO A 95 2.65 8.60 -17.72
N ALA A 96 3.32 8.32 -16.60
CA ALA A 96 2.64 8.13 -15.33
C ALA A 96 2.30 9.49 -14.71
N GLN A 97 1.03 9.71 -14.38
CA GLN A 97 0.57 10.96 -13.77
C GLN A 97 0.57 10.87 -12.25
N TYR A 98 1.05 11.89 -11.55
CA TYR A 98 1.19 11.90 -10.08
C TYR A 98 0.41 13.07 -9.47
N VAL A 99 -0.35 12.76 -8.41
CA VAL A 99 -1.01 13.74 -7.53
C VAL A 99 -0.22 13.82 -6.23
N LEU A 100 0.48 14.94 -6.00
CA LEU A 100 1.37 15.11 -4.86
C LEU A 100 0.69 15.89 -3.73
N THR A 101 0.21 15.14 -2.73
CA THR A 101 -0.42 15.68 -1.52
C THR A 101 0.46 15.55 -0.28
N GLY A 102 1.69 15.06 -0.41
CA GLY A 102 2.64 14.96 0.70
C GLY A 102 3.97 14.30 0.33
N SER A 103 4.66 13.77 1.34
CA SER A 103 6.01 13.23 1.20
C SER A 103 6.06 11.87 0.49
N TRP A 104 5.12 10.98 0.75
CA TRP A 104 5.13 9.63 0.17
C TRP A 104 4.94 9.65 -1.35
N GLY A 105 4.04 10.50 -1.84
CA GLY A 105 3.84 10.72 -3.27
C GLY A 105 5.10 11.22 -3.97
N LYS A 106 5.89 12.09 -3.33
CA LYS A 106 7.19 12.55 -3.87
C LYS A 106 8.19 11.41 -3.98
N TYR A 107 8.24 10.55 -2.98
CA TYR A 107 9.13 9.39 -3.00
C TYR A 107 8.73 8.38 -4.08
N ALA A 108 7.43 8.18 -4.29
CA ALA A 108 6.92 7.36 -5.39
C ALA A 108 7.31 7.95 -6.76
N LEU A 109 7.12 9.27 -6.95
CA LEU A 109 7.52 9.96 -8.17
C LEU A 109 9.03 9.84 -8.44
N ALA A 110 9.86 10.01 -7.41
CA ALA A 110 11.31 9.96 -7.54
C ALA A 110 11.83 8.60 -8.02
N GLU A 111 11.12 7.51 -7.72
CA GLU A 111 11.44 6.19 -8.26
C GLU A 111 10.91 6.01 -9.70
N ALA A 112 9.72 6.50 -10.00
CA ALA A 112 9.11 6.36 -11.32
C ALA A 112 9.81 7.15 -12.44
N THR A 113 10.42 8.30 -12.12
CA THR A 113 11.21 9.08 -13.10
C THR A 113 12.40 8.31 -13.65
N LYS A 114 12.87 7.27 -12.94
CA LYS A 114 13.96 6.39 -13.39
C LYS A 114 13.50 5.41 -14.48
N GLU A 115 12.19 5.22 -14.62
CA GLU A 115 11.60 4.15 -15.42
C GLU A 115 10.83 4.63 -16.66
N GLY A 116 10.53 5.93 -16.75
CA GLY A 116 9.91 6.52 -17.93
C GLY A 116 9.42 7.94 -17.71
N ALA A 117 8.61 8.43 -18.64
CA ALA A 117 8.04 9.77 -18.56
C ALA A 117 7.02 9.86 -17.40
N THR A 118 7.14 10.89 -16.58
CA THR A 118 6.21 11.19 -15.50
C THR A 118 5.68 12.60 -15.63
N GLU A 119 4.44 12.82 -15.20
CA GLU A 119 3.80 14.14 -15.20
C GLU A 119 3.19 14.39 -13.82
N VAL A 120 3.46 15.56 -13.23
CA VAL A 120 2.80 15.99 -11.99
C VAL A 120 1.56 16.78 -12.37
N VAL A 121 0.38 16.21 -12.13
CA VAL A 121 -0.91 16.84 -12.48
C VAL A 121 -1.47 17.71 -11.36
N PHE A 122 -0.93 17.57 -10.15
CA PHE A 122 -1.20 18.42 -9.00
C PHE A 122 -0.07 18.31 -7.97
N ASP A 123 0.31 19.42 -7.36
CA ASP A 123 1.27 19.48 -6.25
C ASP A 123 0.86 20.53 -5.23
N ALA A 124 0.58 20.10 -3.99
CA ALA A 124 0.23 20.98 -2.88
C ALA A 124 1.45 21.67 -2.23
N ALA A 125 2.63 21.66 -2.86
CA ALA A 125 3.84 22.33 -2.39
C ALA A 125 3.62 23.78 -1.94
N ALA A 126 2.84 24.53 -2.72
CA ALA A 126 2.59 25.96 -2.49
C ALA A 126 1.91 26.23 -1.13
N THR A 127 1.16 25.26 -0.61
CA THR A 127 0.46 25.36 0.67
C THR A 127 1.06 24.45 1.74
N GLN A 128 2.30 23.98 1.53
CA GLN A 128 2.97 23.04 2.44
C GLN A 128 2.18 21.74 2.66
N TYR A 129 1.49 21.26 1.61
CA TYR A 129 0.76 19.99 1.63
C TYR A 129 -0.39 19.94 2.64
N ASP A 130 -1.12 21.03 2.81
CA ASP A 130 -2.27 21.14 3.74
C ASP A 130 -3.62 20.77 3.11
N ARG A 131 -3.65 20.35 1.83
CA ARG A 131 -4.89 20.15 1.08
C ARG A 131 -4.82 19.07 0.01
N LEU A 132 -6.00 18.60 -0.36
CA LEU A 132 -6.28 17.85 -1.57
C LEU A 132 -6.59 18.78 -2.75
N PRO A 133 -6.49 18.30 -4.00
CA PRO A 133 -6.98 19.04 -5.16
C PRO A 133 -8.49 19.32 -5.05
N SER A 134 -8.88 20.54 -5.44
CA SER A 134 -10.27 20.95 -5.65
C SER A 134 -10.77 20.48 -7.02
N ALA A 135 -12.10 20.52 -7.20
CA ALA A 135 -12.73 20.22 -8.48
C ALA A 135 -12.13 21.09 -9.61
N GLY A 136 -11.69 20.44 -10.69
CA GLY A 136 -11.12 21.09 -11.87
C GLY A 136 -9.61 21.37 -11.82
N GLU A 137 -8.93 21.16 -10.69
CA GLU A 137 -7.47 21.29 -10.62
C GLU A 137 -6.75 20.08 -11.25
N LEU A 138 -7.39 18.90 -11.20
CA LEU A 138 -6.84 17.66 -11.75
C LEU A 138 -7.10 17.55 -13.26
N LYS A 139 -6.01 17.51 -14.03
CA LYS A 139 -6.04 17.24 -15.47
C LYS A 139 -5.54 15.83 -15.76
N LEU A 140 -6.39 14.85 -15.46
CA LEU A 140 -6.09 13.44 -15.72
C LEU A 140 -6.29 13.09 -17.19
N SER A 141 -5.42 12.23 -17.73
CA SER A 141 -5.42 11.82 -19.14
C SER A 141 -5.71 10.33 -19.27
N SER A 142 -6.62 9.95 -20.19
CA SER A 142 -6.83 8.55 -20.57
C SER A 142 -5.62 7.94 -21.30
N LYS A 143 -4.67 8.78 -21.72
CA LYS A 143 -3.41 8.34 -22.33
C LYS A 143 -2.31 8.09 -21.30
N ALA A 144 -2.54 8.38 -20.02
CA ALA A 144 -1.55 8.09 -18.98
C ALA A 144 -1.35 6.57 -18.84
N ALA A 145 -0.12 6.14 -18.58
CA ALA A 145 0.19 4.75 -18.25
C ALA A 145 -0.56 4.31 -16.98
N TYR A 146 -0.55 5.18 -15.97
CA TYR A 146 -1.37 5.12 -14.77
C TYR A 146 -1.43 6.50 -14.10
N VAL A 147 -2.37 6.67 -13.17
CA VAL A 147 -2.43 7.79 -12.23
C VAL A 147 -2.04 7.27 -10.85
N HIS A 148 -1.11 7.94 -10.17
CA HIS A 148 -0.68 7.60 -8.82
C HIS A 148 -1.19 8.60 -7.80
N ILE A 149 -1.76 8.09 -6.71
CA ILE A 149 -2.13 8.85 -5.52
C ILE A 149 -1.57 8.18 -4.26
N THR A 150 -1.44 8.94 -3.19
CA THR A 150 -1.29 8.42 -1.82
C THR A 150 -2.63 8.64 -1.11
N SER A 151 -3.31 7.59 -0.66
CA SER A 151 -4.65 7.75 -0.04
C SER A 151 -4.60 8.60 1.22
N ASN A 152 -3.54 8.44 2.01
CA ASN A 152 -3.29 9.15 3.24
C ASN A 152 -1.80 9.48 3.37
N GLU A 153 -1.47 10.75 3.52
CA GLU A 153 -0.10 11.22 3.75
C GLU A 153 0.14 11.35 5.25
N THR A 154 0.79 10.34 5.85
CA THR A 154 0.94 10.25 7.32
C THR A 154 1.67 11.42 7.97
N ILE A 155 2.61 12.04 7.26
CA ILE A 155 3.41 13.16 7.80
C ILE A 155 2.59 14.45 7.81
N GLN A 156 1.75 14.64 6.79
CA GLN A 156 0.99 15.86 6.58
C GLN A 156 -0.44 15.80 7.15
N GLY A 157 -0.97 14.60 7.41
CA GLY A 157 -2.33 14.42 7.90
C GLY A 157 -3.40 14.74 6.85
N VAL A 158 -3.11 14.50 5.57
CA VAL A 158 -4.03 14.73 4.45
C VAL A 158 -4.50 13.40 3.88
N GLN A 159 -5.81 13.23 3.77
CA GLN A 159 -6.44 11.97 3.34
C GLN A 159 -7.56 12.20 2.33
N PHE A 160 -7.54 11.45 1.23
CA PHE A 160 -8.65 11.35 0.29
C PHE A 160 -9.88 10.74 0.98
N GLN A 161 -11.00 11.47 0.96
CA GLN A 161 -12.25 11.04 1.61
C GLN A 161 -13.07 10.06 0.78
N SER A 162 -12.76 9.95 -0.51
CA SER A 162 -13.41 9.06 -1.46
C SER A 162 -12.43 8.68 -2.57
N ASP A 163 -12.74 7.61 -3.28
CA ASP A 163 -11.97 7.20 -4.46
C ASP A 163 -11.88 8.33 -5.49
N LEU A 164 -10.71 8.46 -6.12
CA LEU A 164 -10.48 9.45 -7.18
C LEU A 164 -10.89 8.85 -8.53
N PRO A 165 -11.91 9.40 -9.22
CA PRO A 165 -12.25 8.95 -10.56
C PRO A 165 -11.06 9.20 -11.51
N SER A 166 -10.64 8.15 -12.21
CA SER A 166 -9.49 8.21 -13.12
C SER A 166 -9.84 7.61 -14.49
N PRO A 167 -9.47 8.28 -15.60
CA PRO A 167 -9.65 7.76 -16.96
C PRO A 167 -8.57 6.75 -17.39
N ALA A 168 -7.54 6.55 -16.56
CA ALA A 168 -6.47 5.56 -16.72
C ALA A 168 -6.37 4.69 -15.44
N PRO A 169 -5.63 3.57 -15.44
CA PRO A 169 -5.47 2.75 -14.23
C PRO A 169 -5.02 3.59 -13.03
N LEU A 170 -5.74 3.48 -11.91
CA LEU A 170 -5.40 4.16 -10.67
C LEU A 170 -4.51 3.25 -9.83
N VAL A 171 -3.33 3.75 -9.47
CA VAL A 171 -2.43 3.15 -8.49
C VAL A 171 -2.50 3.98 -7.22
N CYS A 172 -2.73 3.32 -6.09
CA CYS A 172 -2.89 4.00 -4.81
C CYS A 172 -1.94 3.39 -3.77
N ASP A 173 -1.09 4.23 -3.16
CA ASP A 173 -0.42 3.87 -1.92
C ASP A 173 -1.41 4.00 -0.76
N CYS A 174 -1.83 2.86 -0.23
CA CYS A 174 -2.77 2.73 0.91
C CYS A 174 -2.06 2.24 2.18
N SER A 175 -0.78 2.57 2.38
CA SER A 175 0.00 2.07 3.52
C SER A 175 -0.51 2.50 4.90
N SER A 176 -1.30 3.58 4.97
CA SER A 176 -1.80 4.19 6.21
C SER A 176 -3.22 4.72 6.06
#